data_AF-A0A2D5ZVK4-F1
#
_entry.id   AF-A0A2D5ZVK4-F1
#
_cell.length_a   1.000
_cell.length_b   1.000
_cell.length_c   1.000
_cell.angle_alpha   90.00
_cell.angle_beta   90.00
_cell.angle_gamma   90.00
#
_symmetry.space_group_name_H-M   'P 1'
#
loop_
_entity.id
_entity.type
_entity.pdbx_description
1 polymer ?
#
loop_
_entity_poly.entity_id
_entity_poly.type
_entity_poly.pdbx_seq_one_letter_code
_entity_poly.pdbx_strand_id
1 'polypeptide(L)'
;MSMIARYKRPGGFLQLVRLVETTHDKKKAQFLKIIEKEDPRWALAVRDKIITAEKLLSWPPEALREIFLSVQEITLGVVLHGLNNQQKDYVLEKFTPHERRKARDAMECNAPSQYQIDVGMFKMIEQARNLIQSGRLRYEHFNSSLQIPNEFEKLLDEGSIEEASAHLREHQDDSWEEAEGESSEPQKPAGEPQSPLFKGGDADVIDFDQHKMHMLRRDITHLKAENTQLKGRIRELEQLLRLSKSA
;
A
#
# COMPACT_ATOMS: atom_id res chain seq x y z
N MET A 1 -12.33 -14.04 -23.11
CA MET A 1 -12.73 -13.11 -22.02
C MET A 1 -11.71 -12.00 -22.00
N SER A 2 -12.15 -10.73 -22.03
CA SER A 2 -11.24 -9.56 -21.95
C SER A 2 -10.50 -9.56 -20.61
N MET A 3 -9.23 -9.17 -20.63
CA MET A 3 -8.39 -9.04 -19.45
C MET A 3 -8.91 -7.95 -18.50
N ILE A 4 -9.41 -6.84 -19.04
CA ILE A 4 -9.94 -5.71 -18.28
C ILE A 4 -11.30 -6.07 -17.64
N ALA A 5 -12.10 -6.92 -18.27
CA ALA A 5 -13.44 -7.28 -17.77
C ALA A 5 -13.45 -7.78 -16.31
N ARG A 6 -12.39 -8.48 -15.86
CA ARG A 6 -12.28 -8.95 -14.46
C ARG A 6 -12.00 -7.85 -13.43
N TYR A 7 -11.56 -6.68 -13.89
CA TYR A 7 -11.18 -5.53 -13.07
C TYR A 7 -12.22 -4.40 -13.08
N LYS A 8 -13.31 -4.52 -13.85
CA LYS A 8 -14.41 -3.53 -13.85
C LYS A 8 -15.30 -3.57 -12.59
N ARG A 9 -15.06 -4.52 -11.68
CA ARG A 9 -15.74 -4.57 -10.38
C ARG A 9 -15.17 -3.50 -9.42
N PRO A 10 -15.91 -3.03 -8.42
CA PRO A 10 -15.41 -2.06 -7.44
C PRO A 10 -14.08 -2.49 -6.82
N GLY A 11 -13.07 -1.62 -6.88
CA GLY A 11 -11.71 -1.87 -6.39
C GLY A 11 -10.85 -2.76 -7.30
N GLY A 12 -11.37 -3.16 -8.46
CA GLY A 12 -10.66 -3.96 -9.45
C GLY A 12 -9.56 -3.19 -10.17
N PHE A 13 -9.71 -1.88 -10.37
CA PHE A 13 -8.67 -1.01 -10.92
C PHE A 13 -7.43 -1.01 -10.02
N LEU A 14 -7.64 -0.87 -8.71
CA LEU A 14 -6.55 -0.94 -7.74
C LEU A 14 -5.86 -2.33 -7.75
N GLN A 15 -6.63 -3.41 -7.88
CA GLN A 15 -6.08 -4.76 -8.05
C GLN A 15 -5.22 -4.86 -9.31
N LEU A 16 -5.66 -4.24 -10.41
CA LEU A 16 -4.92 -4.17 -11.66
C LEU A 16 -3.61 -3.39 -11.49
N VAL A 17 -3.66 -2.21 -10.87
CA VAL A 17 -2.47 -1.38 -10.60
C VAL A 17 -1.44 -2.15 -9.77
N ARG A 18 -1.87 -2.78 -8.66
CA ARG A 18 -1.01 -3.62 -7.83
C ARG A 18 -0.35 -4.75 -8.63
N LEU A 19 -1.13 -5.45 -9.45
CA LEU A 19 -0.59 -6.52 -10.30
C LEU A 19 0.50 -6.01 -11.24
N VAL A 20 0.27 -4.85 -11.87
CA VAL A 20 1.23 -4.29 -12.84
C VAL A 20 2.51 -3.83 -12.12
N GLU A 21 2.41 -3.36 -10.87
CA GLU A 21 3.54 -2.90 -10.06
C GLU A 21 4.45 -4.01 -9.58
N THR A 22 3.87 -5.13 -9.15
CA THR A 22 4.60 -6.29 -8.65
C THR A 22 5.04 -7.24 -9.77
N THR A 23 5.03 -6.76 -11.02
CA THR A 23 5.43 -7.54 -12.20
C THR A 23 6.73 -6.98 -12.79
N HIS A 24 7.67 -7.86 -13.14
CA HIS A 24 8.91 -7.49 -13.82
C HIS A 24 8.69 -6.81 -15.17
N ASP A 25 9.60 -5.93 -15.57
CA ASP A 25 9.39 -4.94 -16.64
C ASP A 25 9.00 -5.52 -18.00
N LYS A 26 9.57 -6.67 -18.39
CA LYS A 26 9.20 -7.34 -19.65
C LYS A 26 7.72 -7.73 -19.67
N LYS A 27 7.22 -8.32 -18.58
CA LYS A 27 5.81 -8.72 -18.44
C LYS A 27 4.92 -7.50 -18.20
N LYS A 28 5.38 -6.50 -17.44
CA LYS A 28 4.71 -5.22 -17.21
C LYS A 28 4.41 -4.51 -18.53
N ALA A 29 5.41 -4.40 -19.41
CA ALA A 29 5.25 -3.80 -20.74
C ALA A 29 4.26 -4.58 -21.62
N GLN A 30 4.26 -5.92 -21.52
CA GLN A 30 3.26 -6.74 -22.21
C GLN A 30 1.85 -6.52 -21.67
N PHE A 31 1.67 -6.47 -20.34
CA PHE A 31 0.38 -6.17 -19.73
C PHE A 31 -0.14 -4.80 -20.15
N LEU A 32 0.70 -3.76 -20.09
CA LEU A 32 0.30 -2.41 -20.52
C LEU A 32 -0.10 -2.37 -21.99
N LYS A 33 0.59 -3.10 -22.88
CA LYS A 33 0.21 -3.22 -24.30
C LYS A 33 -1.11 -3.95 -24.50
N ILE A 34 -1.42 -4.97 -23.68
CA ILE A 34 -2.70 -5.68 -23.74
C ILE A 34 -3.83 -4.77 -23.27
N ILE A 35 -3.65 -4.08 -22.14
CA ILE A 35 -4.61 -3.13 -21.60
C ILE A 35 -4.89 -2.03 -22.62
N GLU A 36 -3.84 -1.45 -23.23
CA GLU A 36 -3.98 -0.38 -24.23
C GLU A 36 -4.72 -0.82 -25.50
N LYS A 37 -4.58 -2.08 -25.91
CA LYS A 37 -5.35 -2.64 -27.03
C LYS A 37 -6.82 -2.86 -26.69
N GLU A 38 -7.12 -3.21 -25.44
CA GLU A 38 -8.50 -3.41 -24.99
C GLU A 38 -9.20 -2.08 -24.70
N ASP A 39 -8.54 -1.18 -23.97
CA ASP A 39 -9.03 0.14 -23.61
C ASP A 39 -7.86 1.12 -23.34
N PRO A 40 -7.61 2.08 -24.25
CA PRO A 40 -6.56 3.09 -24.09
C PRO A 40 -6.73 3.99 -22.84
N ARG A 41 -7.97 4.24 -22.40
CA ARG A 41 -8.24 5.10 -21.22
C ARG A 41 -7.78 4.40 -19.95
N TRP A 42 -8.10 3.12 -19.83
CA TRP A 42 -7.60 2.28 -18.73
C TRP A 42 -6.07 2.20 -18.73
N ALA A 43 -5.43 2.09 -19.90
CA ALA A 43 -3.98 2.07 -19.98
C ALA A 43 -3.33 3.38 -19.52
N LEU A 44 -3.89 4.52 -19.93
CA LEU A 44 -3.42 5.84 -19.47
C LEU A 44 -3.59 6.01 -17.97
N ALA A 45 -4.76 5.67 -17.43
CA ALA A 45 -5.04 5.74 -16.01
C ALA A 45 -4.10 4.83 -15.20
N VAL A 46 -3.88 3.59 -15.64
CA VAL A 46 -2.95 2.67 -14.99
C VAL A 46 -1.53 3.25 -14.98
N ARG A 47 -1.05 3.82 -16.11
CA ARG A 47 0.28 4.43 -16.19
C ARG A 47 0.44 5.62 -15.23
N ASP A 48 -0.57 6.44 -15.07
CA ASP A 48 -0.55 7.57 -14.14
C ASP A 48 -0.47 7.12 -12.66
N LYS A 49 -1.24 6.08 -12.31
CA LYS A 49 -1.37 5.61 -10.92
C LYS A 49 -0.28 4.63 -10.47
N ILE A 50 0.51 4.10 -11.40
CA ILE A 50 1.59 3.16 -11.06
C ILE A 50 2.69 3.85 -10.23
N ILE A 51 3.17 3.14 -9.20
CA ILE A 51 4.40 3.48 -8.49
C ILE A 51 5.54 2.64 -9.06
N THR A 52 6.57 3.29 -9.58
CA THR A 52 7.84 2.66 -9.96
C THR A 52 8.87 2.83 -8.85
N ALA A 53 9.94 2.04 -8.88
CA ALA A 53 11.06 2.19 -7.94
C ALA A 53 11.66 3.61 -7.99
N GLU A 54 11.83 4.16 -9.20
CA GLU A 54 12.32 5.53 -9.41
C GLU A 54 11.37 6.57 -8.82
N LYS A 55 10.05 6.44 -9.08
CA LYS A 55 9.03 7.33 -8.53
C LYS A 55 9.00 7.26 -7.01
N LEU A 56 9.11 6.06 -6.43
CA LEU A 56 9.16 5.87 -4.98
C LEU A 56 10.36 6.58 -4.36
N LEU A 57 11.56 6.37 -4.91
CA LEU A 57 12.81 6.94 -4.37
C LEU A 57 12.91 8.46 -4.56
N SER A 58 12.08 9.07 -5.41
CA SER A 58 12.00 10.52 -5.57
C SER A 58 11.05 11.20 -4.58
N TRP A 59 10.38 10.44 -3.70
CA TRP A 59 9.47 11.01 -2.70
C TRP A 59 10.23 11.69 -1.56
N PRO A 60 9.55 12.58 -0.81
CA PRO A 60 10.13 13.21 0.37
C PRO A 60 10.67 12.17 1.36
N PRO A 61 11.78 12.47 2.03
CA PRO A 61 12.41 11.55 2.97
C PRO A 61 11.51 11.06 4.10
N GLU A 62 10.52 11.86 4.52
CA GLU A 62 9.56 11.53 5.56
C GLU A 62 8.67 10.36 5.13
N ALA A 63 8.17 10.41 3.89
CA ALA A 63 7.40 9.33 3.27
C ALA A 63 8.26 8.08 3.09
N LEU A 64 9.50 8.26 2.62
CA LEU A 64 10.46 7.15 2.45
C LEU A 64 10.75 6.47 3.78
N ARG A 65 11.04 7.22 4.84
CA ARG A 65 11.29 6.67 6.18
C ARG A 65 10.10 5.86 6.68
N GLU A 66 8.89 6.37 6.53
CA GLU A 66 7.69 5.65 6.95
C GLU A 66 7.53 4.31 6.21
N ILE A 67 7.76 4.31 4.89
CA ILE A 67 7.67 3.09 4.08
C ILE A 67 8.78 2.10 4.45
N PHE A 68 10.04 2.56 4.51
CA PHE A 68 11.21 1.72 4.79
C PHE A 68 11.20 1.13 6.21
N LEU A 69 10.61 1.82 7.18
CA LEU A 69 10.47 1.30 8.55
C LEU A 69 9.21 0.45 8.74
N SER A 70 8.27 0.45 7.78
CA SER A 70 7.07 -0.40 7.83
C SER A 70 7.31 -1.83 7.35
N VAL A 71 8.43 -2.08 6.67
CA VAL A 71 8.75 -3.41 6.12
C VAL A 71 9.60 -4.24 7.09
N GLN A 72 9.64 -5.55 6.85
CA GLN A 72 10.50 -6.46 7.60
C GLN A 72 11.99 -6.12 7.38
N GLU A 73 12.80 -6.27 8.42
CA GLU A 73 14.23 -5.94 8.41
C GLU A 73 15.00 -6.62 7.28
N ILE A 74 14.69 -7.89 7.00
CA ILE A 74 15.29 -8.63 5.88
C ILE A 74 14.97 -7.94 4.54
N THR A 75 13.74 -7.47 4.36
CA THR A 75 13.34 -6.76 3.13
C THR A 75 14.06 -5.42 3.03
N LEU A 76 14.16 -4.69 4.14
CA LEU A 76 14.91 -3.44 4.23
C LEU A 76 16.38 -3.64 3.84
N GLY A 77 17.06 -4.62 4.42
CA GLY A 77 18.47 -4.93 4.12
C GLY A 77 18.68 -5.29 2.65
N VAL A 78 17.80 -6.14 2.10
CA VAL A 78 17.86 -6.54 0.68
C VAL A 78 17.69 -5.34 -0.26
N VAL A 79 16.72 -4.46 0.02
CA VAL A 79 16.46 -3.26 -0.79
C VAL A 79 17.64 -2.29 -0.71
N LEU A 80 18.15 -2.03 0.50
CA LEU A 80 19.27 -1.13 0.70
C LEU A 80 20.54 -1.62 -0.01
N HIS A 81 20.73 -2.93 -0.20
CA HIS A 81 21.83 -3.45 -1.04
C HIS A 81 21.73 -3.00 -2.50
N GLY A 82 20.52 -3.00 -3.07
CA GLY A 82 20.27 -2.65 -4.46
C GLY A 82 20.30 -1.16 -4.79
N LEU A 83 20.28 -0.28 -3.79
CA LEU A 83 20.40 1.16 -3.99
C LEU A 83 21.85 1.56 -4.27
N ASN A 84 22.07 2.66 -4.99
CA ASN A 84 23.40 3.26 -5.08
C ASN A 84 23.74 4.03 -3.78
N ASN A 85 25.01 4.37 -3.56
CA ASN A 85 25.43 5.02 -2.31
C ASN A 85 24.69 6.36 -2.06
N GLN A 86 24.47 7.15 -3.11
CA GLN A 86 23.74 8.43 -2.99
C GLN A 86 22.29 8.22 -2.54
N GLN A 87 21.59 7.23 -3.10
CA GLN A 87 20.22 6.87 -2.72
C GLN A 87 20.17 6.30 -1.30
N LYS A 88 21.15 5.48 -0.90
CA LYS A 88 21.25 4.99 0.48
C LYS A 88 21.42 6.14 1.45
N ASP A 89 22.35 7.04 1.18
CA ASP A 89 22.62 8.19 2.05
C ASP A 89 21.39 9.10 2.16
N TYR A 90 20.71 9.36 1.05
CA TYR A 90 19.47 10.13 1.02
C TYR A 90 18.36 9.51 1.91
N VAL A 91 18.14 8.20 1.80
CA VAL A 91 17.14 7.50 2.61
C VAL A 91 17.55 7.47 4.09
N LEU A 92 18.83 7.19 4.38
CA LEU A 92 19.34 7.03 5.74
C LEU A 92 19.53 8.36 6.48
N GLU A 93 19.64 9.49 5.79
CA GLU A 93 19.85 10.81 6.41
C GLU A 93 18.77 11.12 7.46
N LYS A 94 17.51 10.82 7.15
CA LYS A 94 16.37 11.12 8.03
C LYS A 94 16.04 10.03 9.03
N PHE A 95 16.72 8.90 8.99
CA PHE A 95 16.56 7.87 10.00
C PHE A 95 17.18 8.35 11.31
N THR A 96 16.60 7.99 12.44
CA THR A 96 17.25 8.23 13.74
C THR A 96 18.57 7.44 13.82
N PRO A 97 19.50 7.80 14.73
CA PRO A 97 20.73 7.02 14.92
C PRO A 97 20.47 5.52 15.17
N HIS A 98 19.39 5.20 15.89
CA HIS A 98 18.97 3.83 16.14
C HIS A 98 18.47 3.13 14.87
N GLU A 99 17.60 3.79 14.10
CA GLU A 99 17.07 3.27 12.83
C GLU A 99 18.17 3.07 11.79
N ARG A 100 19.14 4.00 11.69
CA ARG A 100 20.30 3.84 10.81
C ARG A 100 21.15 2.64 11.19
N ARG A 101 21.38 2.43 12.49
CA ARG A 101 22.12 1.26 12.98
C ARG A 101 21.38 -0.01 12.60
N LYS A 102 20.09 -0.08 12.90
CA LYS A 102 19.21 -1.20 12.53
C LYS A 102 19.21 -1.49 11.02
N ALA A 103 19.12 -0.44 10.20
CA ALA A 103 19.19 -0.56 8.75
C ALA A 103 20.55 -1.07 8.26
N ARG A 104 21.65 -0.63 8.89
CA ARG A 104 23.00 -1.15 8.58
C ARG A 104 23.17 -2.60 9.01
N ASP A 105 22.76 -2.96 10.22
CA ASP A 105 22.78 -4.33 10.74
C ASP A 105 21.99 -5.26 9.78
N ALA A 106 20.86 -4.80 9.25
CA ALA A 106 20.07 -5.55 8.27
C ALA A 106 20.79 -5.79 6.93
N MET A 107 21.73 -4.92 6.53
CA MET A 107 22.56 -5.11 5.32
C MET A 107 23.71 -6.11 5.53
N GLU A 108 24.09 -6.42 6.76
CA GLU A 108 25.23 -7.33 7.04
C GLU A 108 24.88 -8.80 6.74
N CYS A 109 23.59 -9.13 6.60
CA CYS A 109 23.12 -10.45 6.21
C CYS A 109 23.22 -10.67 4.69
N ASN A 110 24.20 -11.47 4.23
CA ASN A 110 24.38 -12.03 2.87
C ASN A 110 24.06 -11.10 1.67
N ALA A 111 25.03 -10.88 0.77
CA ALA A 111 24.80 -10.13 -0.46
C ALA A 111 23.64 -10.72 -1.29
N PRO A 112 22.51 -10.00 -1.45
CA PRO A 112 21.33 -10.53 -2.11
C PRO A 112 21.53 -10.59 -3.63
N SER A 113 20.84 -11.52 -4.28
CA SER A 113 20.80 -11.56 -5.75
C SER A 113 19.96 -10.42 -6.32
N GLN A 114 20.17 -10.06 -7.59
CA GLN A 114 19.34 -9.05 -8.26
C GLN A 114 17.85 -9.38 -8.21
N TYR A 115 17.49 -10.67 -8.33
CA TYR A 115 16.11 -11.11 -8.21
C TYR A 115 15.53 -10.82 -6.81
N GLN A 116 16.30 -11.04 -5.75
CA GLN A 116 15.87 -10.74 -4.39
C GLN A 116 15.69 -9.24 -4.17
N ILE A 117 16.57 -8.42 -4.74
CA ILE A 117 16.45 -6.96 -4.73
C ILE A 117 15.14 -6.53 -5.40
N ASP A 118 14.85 -7.04 -6.60
CA ASP A 118 13.61 -6.72 -7.32
C ASP A 118 12.36 -7.11 -6.49
N VAL A 119 12.36 -8.30 -5.91
CA VAL A 119 11.26 -8.76 -5.04
C VAL A 119 11.14 -7.89 -3.78
N GLY A 120 12.27 -7.47 -3.20
CA GLY A 120 12.30 -6.52 -2.09
C GLY A 120 11.69 -5.19 -2.47
N MET A 121 12.03 -4.66 -3.65
CA MET A 121 11.45 -3.43 -4.18
C MET A 121 9.95 -3.55 -4.46
N PHE A 122 9.48 -4.70 -4.96
CA PHE A 122 8.04 -4.93 -5.11
C PHE A 122 7.31 -4.88 -3.76
N LYS A 123 7.90 -5.48 -2.72
CA LYS A 123 7.35 -5.39 -1.35
C LYS A 123 7.33 -3.95 -0.84
N MET A 124 8.35 -3.15 -1.13
CA MET A 124 8.36 -1.73 -0.77
C MET A 124 7.23 -0.96 -1.44
N ILE A 125 7.01 -1.17 -2.74
CA ILE A 125 5.94 -0.53 -3.50
C ILE A 125 4.56 -0.99 -2.99
N GLU A 126 4.40 -2.28 -2.69
CA GLU A 126 3.18 -2.82 -2.10
C GLU A 126 2.88 -2.16 -0.75
N GLN A 127 3.90 -1.99 0.11
CA GLN A 127 3.74 -1.35 1.41
C GLN A 127 3.45 0.14 1.29
N ALA A 128 4.08 0.85 0.35
CA ALA A 128 3.72 2.23 0.03
C ALA A 128 2.23 2.36 -0.33
N ARG A 129 1.71 1.43 -1.16
CA ARG A 129 0.28 1.39 -1.51
C ARG A 129 -0.61 1.14 -0.30
N ASN A 130 -0.23 0.25 0.60
CA ASN A 130 -1.00 -0.07 1.80
C ASN A 130 -1.06 1.13 2.77
N LEU A 131 0.06 1.85 2.93
CA LEU A 131 0.11 3.06 3.74
C LEU A 131 -0.76 4.18 3.15
N ILE A 132 -0.77 4.33 1.82
CA ILE A 132 -1.68 5.24 1.13
C ILE A 132 -3.16 4.87 1.37
N GLN A 133 -3.53 3.60 1.21
CA GLN A 133 -4.93 3.17 1.37
C GLN A 133 -5.44 3.23 2.80
N SER A 134 -4.55 3.04 3.78
CA SER A 134 -4.90 3.19 5.19
C SER A 134 -4.99 4.66 5.63
N GLY A 135 -4.63 5.60 4.76
CA GLY A 135 -4.58 7.04 5.07
C GLY A 135 -3.40 7.44 5.97
N ARG A 136 -2.52 6.49 6.28
CA ARG A 136 -1.32 6.72 7.09
C ARG A 136 -0.30 7.56 6.33
N LEU A 137 -0.15 7.28 5.03
CA LEU A 137 0.65 8.09 4.13
C LEU A 137 -0.27 8.93 3.22
N ARG A 138 -0.31 10.23 3.47
CA ARG A 138 -1.15 11.20 2.73
C ARG A 138 -0.47 11.66 1.45
N TYR A 139 -0.91 11.15 0.31
CA TYR A 139 -0.31 11.41 -1.02
C TYR A 139 -0.38 12.88 -1.44
N GLU A 140 -1.25 13.68 -0.82
CA GLU A 140 -1.38 15.12 -1.08
C GLU A 140 -0.06 15.88 -0.86
N HIS A 141 0.81 15.37 0.01
CA HIS A 141 2.05 16.04 0.41
C HIS A 141 3.23 15.73 -0.51
N PHE A 142 3.08 14.79 -1.46
CA PHE A 142 4.21 14.38 -2.32
C PHE A 142 3.84 13.92 -3.72
N ASN A 143 2.62 13.41 -3.94
CA ASN A 143 2.16 13.01 -5.27
C ASN A 143 0.62 12.84 -5.35
N SER A 144 -0.10 13.94 -5.61
CA SER A 144 -1.57 13.92 -5.76
C SER A 144 -2.06 13.01 -6.90
N SER A 145 -1.21 12.71 -7.89
CA SER A 145 -1.57 11.82 -8.99
C SER A 145 -1.77 10.36 -8.54
N LEU A 146 -1.35 9.96 -7.33
CA LEU A 146 -1.52 8.59 -6.85
C LEU A 146 -2.90 8.28 -6.29
N GLN A 147 -3.76 9.28 -6.11
CA GLN A 147 -5.11 9.08 -5.61
C GLN A 147 -5.91 8.22 -6.60
N ILE A 148 -6.52 7.15 -6.07
CA ILE A 148 -7.49 6.33 -6.80
C ILE A 148 -8.84 6.55 -6.11
N PRO A 149 -9.76 7.31 -6.74
CA PRO A 149 -11.10 7.53 -6.21
C PRO A 149 -11.87 6.22 -5.98
N ASN A 150 -12.87 6.27 -5.11
CA ASN A 150 -13.83 5.19 -4.99
C ASN A 150 -14.61 5.04 -6.30
N GLU A 151 -14.85 3.80 -6.72
CA GLU A 151 -15.56 3.48 -7.98
C GLU A 151 -14.90 4.08 -9.24
N PHE A 152 -13.57 4.27 -9.21
CA PHE A 152 -12.80 4.77 -10.36
C PHE A 152 -13.05 3.98 -11.65
N GLU A 153 -13.40 2.69 -11.55
CA GLU A 153 -13.80 1.86 -12.69
C GLU A 153 -15.01 2.42 -13.44
N LYS A 154 -16.02 2.91 -12.72
CA LYS A 154 -17.22 3.51 -13.33
C LYS A 154 -16.87 4.82 -14.02
N LEU A 155 -16.05 5.65 -13.37
CA LEU A 155 -15.58 6.91 -13.95
C LEU A 155 -14.80 6.70 -15.27
N LEU A 156 -14.01 5.63 -15.36
CA LEU A 156 -13.30 5.28 -16.59
C LEU A 156 -14.23 4.78 -17.69
N ASP A 157 -15.30 4.07 -17.32
CA ASP A 157 -16.28 3.52 -18.26
C ASP A 157 -17.31 4.57 -18.73
N GLU A 158 -17.68 5.52 -17.85
CA GLU A 158 -18.67 6.58 -18.09
C GLU A 158 -18.04 7.87 -18.66
N GLY A 159 -16.80 8.20 -18.25
CA GLY A 159 -16.18 9.50 -18.48
C GLY A 159 -15.37 9.64 -19.78
N SER A 160 -15.35 10.87 -20.31
CA SER A 160 -14.37 11.32 -21.30
C SER A 160 -13.03 11.60 -20.61
N ILE A 161 -11.91 11.43 -21.32
CA ILE A 161 -10.53 11.50 -20.77
C ILE A 161 -10.26 12.79 -19.97
N GLU A 162 -10.99 13.87 -20.29
CA GLU A 162 -10.88 15.19 -19.66
C GLU A 162 -11.48 15.27 -18.25
N GLU A 163 -12.56 14.53 -17.95
CA GLU A 163 -13.23 14.57 -16.63
C GLU A 163 -12.45 13.80 -15.56
N ALA A 164 -11.86 12.66 -15.94
CA ALA A 164 -10.94 11.91 -15.10
C ALA A 164 -9.66 12.70 -14.77
N SER A 165 -9.27 13.61 -15.66
CA SER A 165 -8.13 14.52 -15.50
C SER A 165 -8.49 15.79 -14.71
N ALA A 166 -9.72 16.27 -14.83
CA ALA A 166 -10.21 17.49 -14.18
C ALA A 166 -10.47 17.30 -12.67
N HIS A 167 -10.99 16.14 -12.25
CA HIS A 167 -11.14 15.83 -10.81
C HIS A 167 -9.81 15.75 -10.04
N LEU A 168 -8.66 15.66 -10.74
CA LEU A 168 -7.33 15.70 -10.13
C LEU A 168 -6.84 17.13 -9.83
N ARG A 169 -7.48 18.17 -10.38
CA ARG A 169 -7.06 19.58 -10.21
C ARG A 169 -7.80 20.32 -9.09
N GLU A 170 -8.93 19.82 -8.63
CA GLU A 170 -9.86 20.60 -7.78
C GLU A 170 -9.48 20.61 -6.28
N HIS A 171 -8.50 19.83 -5.84
CA HIS A 171 -8.07 19.75 -4.43
C HIS A 171 -6.73 20.45 -4.12
N GLN A 172 -6.27 21.37 -4.98
CA GLN A 172 -4.98 22.06 -4.79
C GLN A 172 -5.03 23.33 -3.94
N ASP A 173 -6.22 23.83 -3.55
CA ASP A 173 -6.36 25.21 -3.06
C ASP A 173 -6.89 25.41 -1.62
N ASP A 174 -6.90 24.40 -0.75
CA ASP A 174 -7.21 24.59 0.68
C ASP A 174 -6.06 24.15 1.60
N SER A 175 -5.10 25.06 1.81
CA SER A 175 -4.72 25.67 3.11
C SER A 175 -4.80 24.80 4.40
N TRP A 176 -3.89 24.77 5.39
CA TRP A 176 -3.02 25.78 6.02
C TRP A 176 -2.01 25.10 6.99
N GLU A 177 -0.95 25.86 7.27
CA GLU A 177 -0.23 26.09 8.55
C GLU A 177 0.58 25.01 9.28
N GLU A 178 1.84 25.38 9.44
CA GLU A 178 2.91 24.83 10.27
C GLU A 178 2.56 24.89 11.76
N ALA A 179 2.83 23.81 12.48
CA ALA A 179 3.00 23.84 13.93
C ALA A 179 4.22 22.99 14.29
N GLU A 180 5.31 23.68 14.63
CA GLU A 180 6.47 23.13 15.32
C GLU A 180 6.09 22.67 16.73
N GLY A 181 6.74 21.63 17.26
CA GLY A 181 6.51 21.20 18.64
C GLY A 181 7.18 19.88 19.05
N GLU A 182 8.46 19.99 19.40
CA GLU A 182 9.29 19.20 20.33
C GLU A 182 8.78 17.87 20.95
N SER A 183 9.58 16.83 20.66
CA SER A 183 10.17 15.79 21.54
C SER A 183 9.55 15.48 22.91
N SER A 184 9.26 14.18 23.16
CA SER A 184 9.88 13.40 24.26
C SER A 184 9.62 11.88 24.12
N GLU A 185 10.70 11.10 24.15
CA GLU A 185 10.78 9.65 24.42
C GLU A 185 10.85 9.40 25.94
N PRO A 186 11.00 8.16 26.48
CA PRO A 186 10.49 6.83 26.07
C PRO A 186 10.03 5.98 27.29
N GLN A 187 9.42 4.80 27.09
CA GLN A 187 9.69 3.63 27.97
C GLN A 187 9.23 2.27 27.40
N LYS A 188 10.17 1.32 27.41
CA LYS A 188 10.15 -0.15 27.16
C LYS A 188 9.26 -0.91 28.20
N PRO A 189 8.96 -2.26 28.11
CA PRO A 189 9.77 -3.31 27.47
C PRO A 189 9.07 -4.55 26.84
N ALA A 190 9.92 -5.32 26.13
CA ALA A 190 10.05 -6.78 26.12
C ALA A 190 8.91 -7.71 25.65
N GLY A 191 9.26 -8.57 24.68
CA GLY A 191 8.69 -9.92 24.56
C GLY A 191 8.49 -10.40 23.13
N GLU A 192 9.56 -10.80 22.45
CA GLU A 192 9.43 -11.74 21.33
C GLU A 192 9.24 -13.16 21.86
N PRO A 193 8.44 -13.97 21.16
CA PRO A 193 8.93 -15.29 20.81
C PRO A 193 8.89 -15.52 19.29
N GLN A 194 10.01 -16.07 18.85
CA GLN A 194 10.39 -16.51 17.53
C GLN A 194 9.37 -17.46 16.88
N SER A 195 9.34 -17.49 15.55
CA SER A 195 8.85 -18.63 14.78
C SER A 195 9.63 -18.81 13.47
N PRO A 196 9.77 -20.07 13.00
CA PRO A 196 10.95 -20.52 12.29
C PRO A 196 10.88 -20.42 10.76
N LEU A 197 12.08 -20.28 10.21
CA LEU A 197 12.55 -20.57 8.84
C LEU A 197 11.65 -21.53 8.03
N PHE A 198 10.99 -21.02 6.98
CA PHE A 198 10.33 -21.84 5.96
C PHE A 198 11.21 -21.95 4.70
N LYS A 199 11.62 -23.18 4.39
CA LYS A 199 12.12 -23.61 3.08
C LYS A 199 10.91 -23.83 2.16
N GLY A 200 10.96 -23.29 0.95
CA GLY A 200 9.85 -23.35 0.01
C GLY A 200 9.80 -24.59 -0.87
N GLY A 201 8.58 -24.90 -1.30
CA GLY A 201 8.23 -25.48 -2.59
C GLY A 201 6.96 -24.81 -3.13
N ASP A 202 6.82 -24.67 -4.45
CA ASP A 202 5.71 -23.95 -5.12
C ASP A 202 4.29 -24.48 -4.80
N ALA A 203 4.15 -25.66 -4.19
CA ALA A 203 2.88 -26.14 -3.66
C ALA A 203 2.47 -25.45 -2.34
N ASP A 204 3.44 -25.06 -1.51
CA ASP A 204 3.20 -24.44 -0.20
C ASP A 204 2.74 -22.99 -0.33
N VAL A 205 3.13 -22.31 -1.42
CA VAL A 205 2.69 -20.93 -1.71
C VAL A 205 1.21 -20.91 -2.09
N ILE A 206 0.75 -21.91 -2.85
CA ILE A 206 -0.66 -22.05 -3.23
C ILE A 206 -1.51 -22.44 -2.02
N ASP A 207 -1.01 -23.31 -1.15
CA ASP A 207 -1.72 -23.73 0.08
C ASP A 207 -1.75 -22.59 1.13
N PHE A 208 -0.67 -21.82 1.26
CA PHE A 208 -0.62 -20.63 2.10
C PHE A 208 -1.62 -19.55 1.66
N ASP A 209 -1.73 -19.29 0.35
CA ASP A 209 -2.69 -18.34 -0.19
C ASP A 209 -4.14 -18.81 0.00
N GLN A 210 -4.41 -20.11 -0.13
CA GLN A 210 -5.73 -20.69 0.15
C GLN A 210 -6.08 -20.63 1.65
N HIS A 211 -5.11 -20.92 2.53
CA HIS A 211 -5.29 -20.84 3.98
C HIS A 211 -5.54 -19.39 4.43
N LYS A 212 -4.79 -18.43 3.91
CA LYS A 212 -4.99 -17.00 4.18
C LYS A 212 -6.35 -16.52 3.66
N MET A 213 -6.77 -16.98 2.49
CA MET A 213 -8.11 -16.71 1.96
C MET A 213 -9.23 -17.30 2.83
N HIS A 214 -9.03 -18.50 3.39
CA HIS A 214 -9.98 -19.12 4.29
C HIS A 214 -10.07 -18.37 5.64
N MET A 215 -8.93 -17.94 6.19
CA MET A 215 -8.88 -17.12 7.39
C MET A 215 -9.55 -15.76 7.19
N LEU A 216 -9.26 -15.07 6.08
CA LEU A 216 -9.92 -13.80 5.74
C LEU A 216 -11.44 -13.97 5.56
N ARG A 217 -11.90 -15.07 4.96
CA ARG A 217 -13.34 -15.39 4.87
C ARG A 217 -13.96 -15.59 6.24
N ARG A 218 -13.26 -16.29 7.13
CA ARG A 218 -13.70 -16.50 8.53
C ARG A 218 -13.79 -15.18 9.28
N ASP A 219 -12.80 -14.31 9.15
CA ASP A 219 -12.78 -13.00 9.81
C ASP A 219 -13.89 -12.10 9.27
N ILE A 220 -14.15 -12.11 7.95
CA ILE A 220 -15.29 -11.40 7.36
C ILE A 220 -16.61 -11.91 7.93
N THR A 221 -16.77 -13.23 8.10
CA THR A 221 -18.00 -13.78 8.71
C THR A 221 -18.14 -13.39 10.18
N HIS A 222 -17.04 -13.40 10.94
CA HIS A 222 -17.02 -13.00 12.34
C HIS A 222 -17.36 -11.51 12.50
N LEU A 223 -16.67 -10.64 11.74
CA LEU A 223 -16.91 -9.21 11.75
C LEU A 223 -18.34 -8.87 11.32
N LYS A 224 -18.94 -9.61 10.37
CA LYS A 224 -20.35 -9.44 10.01
C LYS A 224 -21.29 -9.82 11.16
N ALA A 225 -20.98 -10.88 11.91
CA ALA A 225 -21.77 -11.28 13.07
C ALA A 225 -21.69 -10.23 14.19
N GLU A 226 -20.48 -9.75 14.52
CA GLU A 226 -20.29 -8.68 15.52
C GLU A 226 -20.99 -7.38 15.10
N ASN A 227 -20.89 -6.99 13.84
CA ASN A 227 -21.54 -5.78 13.33
C ASN A 227 -23.08 -5.89 13.42
N THR A 228 -23.62 -7.09 13.20
CA THR A 228 -25.06 -7.37 13.40
C THR A 228 -25.46 -7.26 14.87
N GLN A 229 -24.64 -7.78 15.77
CA GLN A 229 -24.87 -7.72 17.22
C GLN A 229 -24.79 -6.28 17.75
N LEU A 230 -23.80 -5.50 17.30
CA LEU A 230 -23.64 -4.09 17.66
C LEU A 230 -24.84 -3.27 17.16
N LYS A 231 -25.32 -3.50 15.93
CA LYS A 231 -26.56 -2.89 15.43
C LYS A 231 -27.81 -3.30 16.22
N GLY A 232 -27.80 -4.47 16.84
CA GLY A 232 -28.85 -4.88 17.79
C GLY A 232 -28.81 -4.05 19.08
N ARG A 233 -27.63 -3.97 19.70
CA ARG A 233 -27.41 -3.17 20.92
C ARG A 233 -27.70 -1.69 20.73
N ILE A 234 -27.32 -1.12 19.58
CA ILE A 234 -27.64 0.27 19.24
C ILE A 234 -29.16 0.47 19.22
N ARG A 235 -29.92 -0.44 18.62
CA ARG A 235 -31.40 -0.36 18.60
C ARG A 235 -32.02 -0.48 19.99
N GLU A 236 -31.50 -1.35 20.85
CA GLU A 236 -31.96 -1.46 22.24
C GLU A 236 -31.69 -0.17 23.02
N LEU A 237 -30.51 0.42 22.88
CA LEU A 237 -30.16 1.69 23.52
C LEU A 237 -31.02 2.84 23.01
N GLU A 238 -31.28 2.91 21.71
CA GLU A 238 -32.21 3.88 21.12
C GLU A 238 -33.63 3.73 21.66
N GLN A 239 -34.09 2.50 21.87
CA GLN A 239 -35.41 2.22 22.43
C GLN A 239 -35.51 2.62 23.90
N LEU A 240 -34.48 2.33 24.70
CA LEU A 240 -34.39 2.75 26.10
C LEU A 240 -34.32 4.28 26.22
N LEU A 241 -33.57 4.95 25.34
CA LEU A 241 -33.44 6.40 25.31
C LEU A 241 -34.72 7.10 24.83
N ARG A 242 -35.55 6.43 24.01
CA ARG A 242 -36.91 6.88 23.69
C ARG A 242 -37.86 6.75 24.87
N LEU A 243 -37.80 5.62 25.59
CA LEU A 243 -38.63 5.39 26.77
C LEU A 243 -38.28 6.35 27.92
N SER A 244 -37.01 6.70 28.10
CA SER A 244 -36.59 7.67 29.12
C SER A 244 -36.93 9.13 28.77
N LYS A 245 -37.24 9.42 27.50
CA LYS A 245 -37.71 10.74 27.05
C LYS A 245 -39.23 10.88 27.09
N SER A 246 -39.96 9.79 27.28
CA SER A 246 -41.42 9.75 27.39
C SER A 246 -41.96 9.61 28.83
N ALA A 247 -41.06 9.53 29.81
CA ALA A 247 -41.35 9.57 31.25
C ALA A 247 -40.97 10.95 31.80
#